data_AF-A0A924ZRQ7-F1
#
_entry.id   AF-A0A924ZRQ7-F1
#
_cell.length_a   1.000
_cell.length_b   1.000
_cell.length_c   1.000
_cell.angle_alpha   90.00
_cell.angle_beta   90.00
_cell.angle_gamma   90.00
#
_symmetry.space_group_name_H-M   'P 1'
#
loop_
_entity.id
_entity.type
_entity.pdbx_description
1 polymer ?
#
loop_
_entity_poly.entity_id
_entity_poly.type
_entity_poly.pdbx_seq_one_letter_code
_entity_poly.pdbx_strand_id
1 'polypeptide(L)' 'GVGSYNRDYNGNINNDYNDGVFAFAAGDIGLEYNFDFPLLVSIDFRPEFGGSNGYYKDNYGSDVALALRYQF' A
#
# COMPACT_ATOMS: atom_id res chain seq x y z
N GLY A 1 -0.06 5.87 7.68
CA GLY A 1 0.63 6.05 8.96
C GLY A 1 1.84 6.95 8.80
N VAL A 2 2.64 7.08 9.85
CA VAL A 2 3.90 7.84 9.83
C VAL A 2 5.01 6.96 10.42
N GLY A 3 6.27 7.18 10.01
CA GLY A 3 7.41 6.43 10.50
C GLY A 3 8.74 7.10 10.16
N SER A 4 9.84 6.53 10.66
CA SER A 4 11.20 7.01 10.42
C SER A 4 12.14 5.84 10.12
N TYR A 5 13.20 6.10 9.36
CA TYR A 5 14.25 5.13 9.08
C TYR A 5 15.64 5.76 9.25
N ASN A 6 16.61 4.94 9.65
CA ASN A 6 18.02 5.28 9.67
C ASN A 6 18.79 4.17 8.94
N ARG A 7 19.64 4.51 7.97
CA ARG A 7 20.54 3.56 7.31
C ARG A 7 21.98 4.02 7.42
N ASP A 8 22.81 3.16 8.01
CA ASP A 8 24.25 3.35 8.10
C ASP A 8 24.94 2.55 6.98
N TYR A 9 25.54 3.26 6.02
CA TYR A 9 26.37 2.63 4.98
C TYR A 9 27.84 2.65 5.42
N ASN A 10 28.39 1.48 5.79
CA ASN A 10 29.82 1.35 6.09
C ASN A 10 30.60 1.08 4.79
N GLY A 11 30.78 2.13 4.00
CA GLY A 11 31.61 2.13 2.79
C GLY A 11 32.85 3.00 3.02
N ASN A 12 34.03 2.44 2.72
CA ASN A 12 35.30 3.17 2.79
C ASN A 12 35.26 4.35 1.80
N ILE A 13 34.93 5.55 2.28
CA ILE A 13 35.49 6.88 1.93
C ILE A 13 34.54 8.03 2.33
N ASN A 14 33.22 7.84 2.48
CA ASN A 14 32.32 8.88 2.97
C ASN A 14 31.18 8.24 3.80
N ASN A 15 31.08 8.61 5.08
CA ASN A 15 29.93 8.24 5.91
C ASN A 15 28.71 9.07 5.46
N ASP A 16 27.99 8.61 4.44
CA ASP A 16 26.70 9.17 4.06
C ASP A 16 25.64 8.65 5.05
N TYR A 17 25.36 9.44 6.09
CA TYR A 17 24.24 9.21 7.00
C TYR A 17 22.93 9.52 6.23
N ASN A 18 22.08 8.50 6.06
CA ASN A 18 20.77 8.66 5.41
C ASN A 18 19.67 8.32 6.41
N ASP A 19 19.19 9.34 7.10
CA ASP A 19 18.02 9.32 7.97
C ASP A 19 16.83 10.06 7.33
N GLY A 20 15.62 9.61 7.61
CA GLY A 20 14.43 10.21 7.02
C GLY A 20 13.13 9.86 7.73
N VAL A 21 12.14 10.74 7.57
CA VAL A 21 10.75 10.55 8.02
C VAL A 21 9.87 10.29 6.81
N PHE A 22 8.89 9.41 6.95
CA PHE A 22 7.91 9.11 5.92
C PHE A 22 6.49 9.15 6.47
N ALA A 23 5.55 9.57 5.61
CA ALA A 23 4.13 9.56 5.91
C ALA A 23 3.39 8.90 4.74
N PHE A 24 2.35 8.13 5.05
CA PHE A 24 1.51 7.51 4.04
C PHE A 24 0.04 7.57 4.45
N ALA A 25 -0.84 7.63 3.47
CA ALA A 25 -2.27 7.52 3.60
C ALA A 25 -2.71 6.35 2.71
N ALA A 26 -3.41 5.38 3.28
CA ALA A 26 -4.03 4.30 2.53
C ALA A 26 -5.54 4.38 2.69
N GLY A 27 -6.27 4.16 1.61
CA GLY A 27 -7.72 4.00 1.61
C GLY A 27 -8.10 2.54 1.37
N ASP A 28 -9.33 2.20 1.72
CA ASP A 28 -9.95 0.93 1.36
C ASP A 28 -11.37 1.23 0.85
N ILE A 29 -11.67 0.82 -0.37
CA ILE A 29 -12.99 0.93 -0.97
C ILE A 29 -13.35 -0.40 -1.64
N GLY A 30 -14.43 -0.99 -1.17
CA GLY A 30 -14.98 -2.23 -1.71
C GLY A 30 -16.42 -2.07 -2.18
N LEU A 31 -16.80 -2.85 -3.19
CA LEU A 31 -18.16 -3.01 -3.65
C LEU A 31 -18.50 -4.50 -3.70
N GLU A 32 -19.67 -4.84 -3.19
CA GLU A 32 -20.21 -6.20 -3.24
C GLU A 32 -21.54 -6.19 -3.99
N TYR A 33 -21.73 -7.18 -4.85
CA TYR A 33 -22.99 -7.42 -5.53
C TYR A 33 -23.47 -8.84 -5.26
N ASN A 34 -24.67 -8.95 -4.70
CA ASN A 34 -25.35 -10.20 -4.45
C ASN A 34 -26.32 -10.47 -5.60
N PHE A 35 -26.11 -11.56 -6.33
CA PHE A 35 -26.97 -11.93 -7.44
C PHE A 35 -28.27 -12.59 -6.94
N ASP A 36 -29.27 -12.62 -7.81
CA ASP A 36 -30.52 -13.38 -7.59
C ASP A 36 -30.30 -14.92 -7.64
N PHE A 37 -29.12 -15.36 -8.05
CA PHE A 37 -28.64 -16.74 -7.98
C PHE A 37 -27.50 -16.82 -6.95
N PRO A 38 -27.11 -18.00 -6.43
CA PRO A 38 -26.22 -18.16 -5.26
C PRO A 38 -24.75 -17.75 -5.51
N LEU A 39 -24.50 -16.54 -5.99
CA LEU A 39 -23.19 -15.98 -6.26
C LEU A 39 -23.14 -14.56 -5.70
N LEU A 40 -22.06 -14.27 -5.00
CA LEU A 40 -21.66 -12.94 -4.58
C LEU A 40 -20.33 -12.60 -5.24
N VAL A 41 -20.26 -11.40 -5.79
CA VAL A 41 -19.04 -10.83 -6.37
C VAL A 41 -18.61 -9.68 -5.50
N SER A 42 -17.35 -9.66 -5.06
CA SER A 42 -16.75 -8.52 -4.37
C SER A 42 -15.56 -7.99 -5.17
N ILE A 43 -15.44 -6.67 -5.25
CA ILE A 43 -14.27 -5.99 -5.78
C ILE A 43 -13.77 -5.03 -4.72
N ASP A 44 -12.50 -5.17 -4.36
CA ASP A 44 -11.85 -4.36 -3.33
C ASP A 44 -10.69 -3.60 -3.96
N PHE A 45 -10.60 -2.31 -3.66
CA PHE A 45 -9.53 -1.43 -4.15
C PHE A 45 -8.89 -0.71 -2.98
N ARG A 46 -7.56 -0.81 -2.89
CA ARG A 46 -6.78 -0.25 -1.78
C ARG A 46 -5.74 0.71 -2.33
N PRO A 47 -6.06 2.00 -2.47
CA PRO A 47 -5.09 2.99 -2.88
C PRO A 47 -4.16 3.35 -1.74
N GLU A 48 -2.86 3.37 -2.00
CA GLU A 48 -1.79 3.73 -1.08
C GLU A 48 -1.04 4.96 -1.61
N PHE A 49 -1.05 6.05 -0.85
CA PHE A 49 -0.33 7.27 -1.15
C PHE A 49 0.78 7.44 -0.10
N GLY A 50 2.04 7.49 -0.50
CA GLY A 50 3.19 7.58 0.41
C GLY A 50 4.08 8.75 0.05
N GLY A 51 4.16 9.75 0.92
CA GLY A 51 5.02 10.93 0.76
C GLY A 51 6.26 10.86 1.64
N SER A 52 7.38 11.30 1.05
CA SER A 52 8.72 11.49 1.60
C SER A 52 9.71 10.34 1.37
N ASN A 53 10.56 10.56 0.36
CA ASN A 53 12.00 10.31 0.27
C ASN A 53 12.62 8.95 0.66
N GLY A 54 11.87 7.91 1.03
CA GLY A 54 12.48 6.69 1.58
C GLY A 54 12.07 5.33 1.01
N TYR A 55 10.84 5.19 0.49
CA TYR A 55 10.27 3.85 0.24
C TYR A 55 9.57 3.65 -1.11
N TYR A 56 9.04 4.69 -1.75
CA TYR A 56 8.38 4.58 -3.06
C TYR A 56 8.93 5.64 -4.02
N LYS A 57 9.36 5.22 -5.22
CA LYS A 57 9.89 6.13 -6.26
C LYS A 57 8.85 7.12 -6.77
N ASP A 58 7.58 6.70 -6.81
CA ASP A 58 6.49 7.44 -7.46
C ASP A 58 5.40 7.91 -6.46
N ASN A 59 5.63 7.76 -5.15
CA ASN A 59 4.74 8.19 -4.05
C ASN A 59 3.30 7.63 -4.08
N TYR A 60 3.03 6.63 -4.93
CA TYR A 60 1.72 6.00 -5.12
C TYR A 60 1.86 4.50 -5.39
N GLY A 61 1.02 3.70 -4.74
CA GLY A 61 0.79 2.29 -5.00
C GLY A 61 -0.70 2.01 -4.90
N SER A 62 -1.20 0.99 -5.58
CA SER A 62 -2.60 0.57 -5.40
C SER A 62 -2.75 -0.90 -5.69
N ASP A 63 -3.50 -1.59 -4.84
CA ASP A 63 -3.90 -2.98 -5.07
C ASP A 63 -5.38 -3.06 -5.45
N VAL A 64 -5.70 -4.02 -6.30
CA VAL A 64 -7.08 -4.42 -6.60
C VAL A 64 -7.24 -5.91 -6.32
N ALA A 65 -8.35 -6.27 -5.69
CA ALA A 65 -8.74 -7.65 -5.46
C ALA A 65 -10.16 -7.90 -5.99
N LEU A 66 -10.39 -9.12 -6.45
CA LEU A 66 -11.68 -9.61 -6.93
C LEU A 66 -11.95 -10.94 -6.23
N ALA A 67 -13.11 -11.09 -5.60
CA ALA A 67 -13.56 -12.35 -5.05
C ALA A 67 -14.91 -12.77 -5.64
N LEU A 68 -15.05 -14.08 -5.81
CA LEU A 68 -16.29 -14.75 -6.18
C LEU A 68 -16.63 -15.73 -5.06
N ARG A 69 -17.81 -15.60 -4.46
CA ARG A 69 -18.30 -16.50 -3.41
C ARG A 69 -19.61 -17.13 -3.86
N TYR A 70 -19.63 -18.46 -3.93
CA TYR A 70 -20.86 -19.21 -4.10
C TYR A 70 -21.55 -19.44 -2.74
N GLN A 71 -22.87 -19.22 -2.66
CA GLN A 71 -23.64 -19.25 -1.41
C GLN A 71 -24.62 -20.45 -1.42
N PHE A 72 -24.36 -21.50 -0.64
CA PHE A 72 -25.23 -22.68 -0.54
C PHE A 72 -26.30 -22.52 0.54
#